data_AF-A0A2K6CFX9-F1
#
_entry.id   AF-A0A2K6CFX9-F1
#
_cell.length_a   1.000
_cell.length_b   1.000
_cell.length_c   1.000
_cell.angle_alpha   90.00
_cell.angle_beta   90.00
_cell.angle_gamma   90.00
#
_symmetry.space_group_name_H-M   'P 1'
#
loop_
_entity.id
_entity.type
_entity.pdbx_description
1 polymer ?
#
loop_
_entity_poly.entity_id
_entity_poly.type
_entity_poly.pdbx_seq_one_letter_code
_entity_poly.pdbx_strand_id
1 'polypeptide(L)'
;HTPLTRIIVAGRVLAVGPLGLVSYTPDRSQVTSAPGLSPRPKVLVMTGVSHRICCCPFPVEFLFCDLASMMSIRDFVQKFKMKKIPLHVLVNNAGVMMVPQRKTRDGFEEHFGLNYLGHFLLTNLLLDTLRESGSPGHSARVVTVSSATHYVAELNMDDLQSSACYSAHAAYAQSKLALVLFTYHLQWLLAAEGSHVTANVVDPGVVHTDLYQHVFWGTRLVMKLFSWLLFKTPDEGAWTSIYAAVTPELEGVGGRYLYNEKETKSLHVTYNQKLQQQLWSKSCDMTGVLDVTL
;
A
#
# COMPACT_ATOMS: atom_id res chain seq x y z
N HIS A 1 26.15 -5.56 -18.56
CA HIS A 1 25.45 -4.82 -17.48
C HIS A 1 24.09 -5.45 -17.26
N THR A 2 23.85 -6.08 -16.11
CA THR A 2 22.53 -6.60 -15.75
C THR A 2 21.58 -5.41 -15.49
N PRO A 3 20.39 -5.34 -16.09
CA PRO A 3 19.46 -4.25 -15.81
C PRO A 3 19.05 -4.28 -14.34
N LEU A 4 19.04 -3.11 -13.70
CA LEU A 4 18.70 -2.97 -12.28
C LEU A 4 17.18 -2.81 -12.13
N THR A 5 16.54 -3.74 -11.41
CA THR A 5 15.14 -3.62 -10.99
C THR A 5 14.98 -2.45 -10.02
N ARG A 6 13.96 -1.62 -10.24
CA ARG A 6 13.68 -0.42 -9.41
C ARG A 6 12.33 -0.57 -8.73
N ILE A 7 12.31 -0.24 -7.44
CA ILE A 7 11.18 -0.47 -6.54
C ILE A 7 10.82 0.84 -5.85
N ILE A 8 9.55 1.23 -5.94
CA ILE A 8 8.95 2.25 -5.07
C ILE A 8 8.15 1.56 -3.98
N VAL A 9 8.38 1.96 -2.74
CA VAL A 9 7.54 1.54 -1.61
C VAL A 9 6.89 2.76 -1.00
N ALA A 10 5.59 2.87 -1.21
CA ALA A 10 4.78 3.90 -0.59
C ALA A 10 4.64 3.57 0.90
N GLY A 11 5.25 4.36 1.78
CA GLY A 11 5.16 4.23 3.23
C GLY A 11 6.50 4.05 3.95
N ARG A 12 6.41 3.93 5.27
CA ARG A 12 7.59 3.81 6.14
C ARG A 12 8.29 2.48 5.87
N VAL A 13 9.45 2.54 5.22
CA VAL A 13 10.41 1.43 5.15
C VAL A 13 11.39 1.63 6.29
N LEU A 14 11.43 0.64 7.16
CA LEU A 14 12.14 0.75 8.44
C LEU A 14 13.50 0.00 8.42
N ALA A 15 13.75 -0.87 7.43
CA ALA A 15 15.06 -1.46 7.10
C ALA A 15 15.13 -1.95 5.63
N VAL A 16 16.30 -2.30 5.13
CA VAL A 16 16.47 -3.00 3.85
C VAL A 16 17.46 -4.13 4.09
N GLY A 17 16.97 -5.37 4.10
CA GLY A 17 17.80 -6.56 4.22
C GLY A 17 18.48 -6.93 2.90
N PRO A 18 19.32 -7.98 2.89
CA PRO A 18 20.06 -8.43 1.70
C PRO A 18 19.16 -8.84 0.52
N LEU A 19 17.87 -9.08 0.76
CA LEU A 19 16.85 -9.44 -0.24
C LEU A 19 15.92 -8.27 -0.65
N GLY A 20 16.15 -7.06 -0.11
CA GLY A 20 15.32 -5.89 -0.39
C GLY A 20 14.04 -5.87 0.46
N LEU A 21 13.86 -4.76 1.19
CA LEU A 21 12.75 -4.43 2.11
C LEU A 21 12.71 -5.27 3.40
N VAL A 22 12.97 -4.64 4.53
CA VAL A 22 12.74 -5.19 5.88
C VAL A 22 12.05 -4.09 6.69
N SER A 23 11.20 -4.40 7.65
CA SER A 23 10.57 -3.37 8.49
C SER A 23 11.17 -3.47 9.89
N TYR A 24 11.96 -2.49 10.38
CA TYR A 24 12.54 -2.51 11.73
C TYR A 24 12.14 -1.33 12.64
N THR A 25 11.47 -1.59 13.76
CA THR A 25 11.25 -0.57 14.82
C THR A 25 12.51 -0.39 15.67
N PRO A 26 13.15 0.80 15.75
CA PRO A 26 14.21 1.02 16.74
C PRO A 26 13.59 1.36 18.10
N ASP A 27 14.25 0.82 19.12
CA ASP A 27 14.06 1.10 20.54
C ASP A 27 13.97 2.62 20.83
N ARG A 28 13.05 2.99 21.72
CA ARG A 28 12.60 4.37 22.01
C ARG A 28 13.64 5.24 22.74
N SER A 29 14.89 4.82 22.84
CA SER A 29 15.85 5.45 23.76
C SER A 29 16.59 6.68 23.21
N GLN A 30 16.45 7.06 21.92
CA GLN A 30 17.24 8.19 21.36
C GLN A 30 16.54 9.12 20.35
N VAL A 31 15.26 9.45 20.50
CA VAL A 31 14.66 10.57 19.71
C VAL A 31 13.98 11.58 20.63
N THR A 32 14.71 12.63 20.97
CA THR A 32 14.13 13.89 21.44
C THR A 32 13.37 14.54 20.29
N SER A 33 12.05 14.66 20.41
CA SER A 33 11.20 15.40 19.47
C SER A 33 10.59 16.61 20.18
N ALA A 34 10.58 17.74 19.49
CA ALA A 34 9.82 18.93 19.90
C ALA A 34 8.31 18.63 19.89
N PRO A 35 7.51 19.18 20.82
CA PRO A 35 6.10 18.82 20.97
C PRO A 35 5.26 19.40 19.83
N GLY A 36 4.49 18.55 19.12
CA GLY A 36 3.37 19.00 18.27
C GLY A 36 3.18 18.36 16.89
N LEU A 37 4.09 17.51 16.40
CA LEU A 37 3.97 16.88 15.07
C LEU A 37 4.07 15.35 15.18
N SER A 38 2.99 14.65 14.82
CA SER A 38 3.05 13.20 14.60
C SER A 38 3.95 12.88 13.40
N PRO A 39 4.74 11.79 13.43
CA PRO A 39 5.62 11.44 12.31
C PRO A 39 4.79 11.01 11.09
N ARG A 40 4.80 11.85 10.04
CA ARG A 40 4.08 11.63 8.78
C ARG A 40 4.78 10.59 7.89
N PRO A 41 4.04 9.83 7.05
CA PRO A 41 4.64 8.82 6.17
C PRO A 41 5.61 9.48 5.17
N LYS A 42 6.81 8.90 5.04
CA LYS A 42 7.77 9.21 3.97
C LYS A 42 7.72 8.06 2.98
N VAL A 43 7.77 8.33 1.67
CA VAL A 43 7.81 7.30 0.62
C VAL A 43 9.26 7.02 0.25
N LEU A 44 9.60 5.73 0.12
CA LEU A 44 10.92 5.30 -0.27
C LEU A 44 10.95 5.01 -1.77
N VAL A 45 11.93 5.59 -2.46
CA VAL A 45 12.26 5.24 -3.84
C VAL A 45 13.64 4.58 -3.81
N MET A 46 13.71 3.26 -3.94
CA MET A 46 15.01 2.61 -4.02
C MET A 46 15.60 2.86 -5.41
N THR A 47 16.62 3.70 -5.49
CA THR A 47 17.35 4.03 -6.73
C THR A 47 18.85 3.82 -6.55
N GLY A 48 19.51 3.06 -7.42
CA GLY A 48 20.98 3.10 -7.51
C GLY A 48 21.51 4.49 -7.94
N VAL A 49 22.57 5.17 -7.43
CA VAL A 49 23.84 4.90 -6.67
C VAL A 49 24.17 6.03 -5.65
N SER A 50 24.85 5.67 -4.53
CA SER A 50 25.56 6.46 -3.45
C SER A 50 24.73 7.41 -2.54
N HIS A 51 24.79 7.45 -1.19
CA HIS A 51 25.66 6.88 -0.15
C HIS A 51 24.85 6.62 1.16
N ARG A 52 25.13 5.47 1.79
CA ARG A 52 24.99 5.07 3.22
C ARG A 52 23.60 5.12 3.91
N ILE A 53 22.94 3.95 3.91
CA ILE A 53 22.25 3.39 5.09
C ILE A 53 22.99 2.09 5.45
N CYS A 54 23.32 1.90 6.74
CA CYS A 54 24.38 1.03 7.26
C CYS A 54 24.38 -0.47 6.87
N CYS A 55 23.36 -1.01 6.19
CA CYS A 55 23.27 -2.45 5.89
C CYS A 55 22.70 -2.82 4.51
N CYS A 56 22.42 -1.85 3.62
CA CYS A 56 21.97 -2.17 2.25
C CYS A 56 23.15 -1.99 1.28
N PRO A 57 23.55 -3.02 0.52
CA PRO A 57 24.56 -2.86 -0.54
C PRO A 57 24.01 -2.06 -1.73
N PHE A 58 22.69 -1.82 -1.77
CA PHE A 58 22.01 -1.08 -2.81
C PHE A 58 21.66 0.35 -2.38
N PRO A 59 21.54 1.25 -3.35
CA PRO A 59 21.42 2.67 -3.07
C PRO A 59 19.94 3.03 -2.95
N VAL A 60 19.64 3.95 -2.03
CA VAL A 60 18.29 4.21 -1.55
C VAL A 60 18.07 5.71 -1.55
N GLU A 61 16.99 6.16 -2.19
CA GLU A 61 16.59 7.57 -2.26
C GLU A 61 15.25 7.79 -1.55
N PHE A 62 15.12 8.91 -0.85
CA PHE A 62 13.87 9.28 -0.20
C PHE A 62 13.27 10.45 -0.96
N LEU A 63 12.06 10.25 -1.49
CA LEU A 63 11.25 11.33 -2.02
C LEU A 63 10.03 11.51 -1.11
N PHE A 64 9.81 12.75 -0.67
CA PHE A 64 8.67 13.04 0.17
C PHE A 64 7.35 12.85 -0.60
N CYS A 65 6.39 12.17 0.04
CA CYS A 65 5.03 12.04 -0.45
C CYS A 65 4.10 11.79 0.75
N ASP A 66 3.16 12.71 0.96
CA ASP A 66 2.09 12.61 1.94
C ASP A 66 0.84 12.06 1.25
N LEU A 67 0.50 10.80 1.53
CA LEU A 67 -0.66 10.13 0.91
C LEU A 67 -2.01 10.68 1.36
N ALA A 68 -2.05 11.50 2.42
CA ALA A 68 -3.24 12.27 2.81
C ALA A 68 -3.34 13.62 2.07
N SER A 69 -2.60 13.80 0.98
CA SER A 69 -2.63 15.01 0.16
C SER A 69 -2.49 14.69 -1.33
N MET A 70 -3.58 14.86 -2.08
CA MET A 70 -3.58 14.61 -3.54
C MET A 70 -2.53 15.45 -4.28
N MET A 71 -2.32 16.70 -3.86
CA MET A 71 -1.25 17.55 -4.38
C MET A 71 0.15 16.97 -4.10
N SER A 72 0.40 16.48 -2.87
CA SER A 72 1.70 15.90 -2.52
C SER A 72 2.00 14.64 -3.34
N ILE A 73 0.98 13.86 -3.69
CA ILE A 73 1.12 12.67 -4.54
C ILE A 73 1.51 13.09 -5.96
N ARG A 74 0.83 14.10 -6.52
CA ARG A 74 1.14 14.64 -7.86
C ARG A 74 2.56 15.19 -7.92
N ASP A 75 2.98 15.96 -6.91
CA ASP A 75 4.35 16.48 -6.80
C ASP A 75 5.40 15.35 -6.74
N PHE A 76 5.12 14.30 -5.98
CA PHE A 76 6.00 13.13 -5.90
C PHE A 76 6.13 12.45 -7.26
N VAL A 77 5.01 12.20 -7.95
CA VAL A 77 5.02 11.55 -9.28
C VAL A 77 5.78 12.41 -10.28
N GLN A 78 5.56 13.72 -10.29
CA GLN A 78 6.29 14.63 -11.18
C GLN A 78 7.80 14.56 -10.92
N LYS A 79 8.22 14.62 -9.65
CA LYS A 79 9.65 14.49 -9.26
C LYS A 79 10.23 13.15 -9.67
N PHE A 80 9.48 12.06 -9.51
CA PHE A 80 9.91 10.74 -9.93
C PHE A 80 10.06 10.64 -11.46
N LYS A 81 9.03 11.05 -12.23
CA LYS A 81 9.05 11.01 -13.70
C LYS A 81 10.14 11.88 -14.32
N MET A 82 10.46 13.03 -13.71
CA MET A 82 11.58 13.88 -14.16
C MET A 82 12.94 13.16 -14.15
N LYS A 83 13.09 12.10 -13.35
CA LYS A 83 14.31 11.29 -13.32
C LYS A 83 14.46 10.39 -14.55
N LYS A 84 13.37 10.14 -15.30
CA LYS A 84 13.36 9.28 -16.51
C LYS A 84 13.98 7.90 -16.26
N ILE A 85 13.62 7.30 -15.14
CA ILE A 85 14.07 5.96 -14.73
C ILE A 85 12.89 4.98 -14.77
N PRO A 86 13.13 3.69 -15.07
CA PRO A 86 12.06 2.69 -15.06
C PRO A 86 11.53 2.44 -13.65
N LEU A 87 10.29 1.97 -13.56
CA LEU A 87 9.62 1.52 -12.35
C LEU A 87 9.14 0.09 -12.56
N HIS A 88 9.78 -0.87 -11.89
CA HIS A 88 9.46 -2.28 -12.08
C HIS A 88 8.52 -2.81 -10.99
N VAL A 89 8.57 -2.24 -9.78
CA VAL A 89 7.69 -2.63 -8.69
C VAL A 89 7.18 -1.40 -7.96
N LEU A 90 5.86 -1.33 -7.76
CA LEU A 90 5.19 -0.39 -6.88
C LEU A 90 4.55 -1.15 -5.72
N VAL A 91 4.98 -0.88 -4.48
CA VAL A 91 4.40 -1.46 -3.27
C VAL A 91 3.55 -0.40 -2.55
N ASN A 92 2.23 -0.57 -2.60
CA ASN A 92 1.25 0.24 -1.88
C ASN A 92 1.13 -0.29 -0.43
N ASN A 93 2.07 0.10 0.42
CA ASN A 93 2.20 -0.43 1.79
C ASN A 93 1.66 0.51 2.89
N ALA A 94 1.77 1.82 2.69
CA ALA A 94 1.44 2.81 3.72
C ALA A 94 0.00 2.68 4.19
N GLY A 95 -0.22 2.86 5.48
CA GLY A 95 -1.55 3.02 6.03
C GLY A 95 -1.55 3.53 7.46
N VAL A 96 -2.70 4.04 7.87
CA VAL A 96 -3.07 4.31 9.26
C VAL A 96 -4.16 3.33 9.68
N MET A 97 -4.27 3.04 10.97
CA MET A 97 -5.20 2.03 11.50
C MET A 97 -5.88 2.55 12.75
N MET A 98 -7.21 2.37 12.81
CA MET A 98 -8.05 2.65 13.98
C MET A 98 -7.85 4.05 14.57
N VAL A 99 -7.62 5.05 13.71
CA VAL A 99 -7.47 6.44 14.15
C VAL A 99 -8.83 7.09 14.46
N PRO A 100 -8.90 8.12 15.33
CA PRO A 100 -10.12 8.90 15.53
C PRO A 100 -10.61 9.55 14.23
N GLN A 101 -11.90 9.89 14.16
CA GLN A 101 -12.46 10.54 12.97
C GLN A 101 -11.73 11.84 12.66
N ARG A 102 -11.08 11.89 11.51
CA ARG A 102 -10.38 13.07 11.00
C ARG A 102 -10.51 13.10 9.48
N LYS A 103 -10.17 14.25 8.91
CA LYS A 103 -10.14 14.45 7.46
C LYS A 103 -8.71 14.67 6.97
N THR A 104 -8.43 14.18 5.77
CA THR A 104 -7.23 14.53 5.00
C THR A 104 -7.25 15.99 4.59
N ARG A 105 -6.16 16.49 3.99
CA ARG A 105 -6.10 17.87 3.48
C ARG A 105 -7.15 18.14 2.40
N ASP A 106 -7.52 17.11 1.67
CA ASP A 106 -8.50 17.17 0.57
C ASP A 106 -9.93 16.89 1.06
N GLY A 107 -10.14 16.75 2.38
CA GLY A 107 -11.47 16.62 2.99
C GLY A 107 -12.02 15.19 3.09
N PHE A 108 -11.23 14.18 2.73
CA PHE A 108 -11.64 12.77 2.82
C PHE A 108 -11.47 12.21 4.23
N GLU A 109 -12.28 11.24 4.63
CA GLU A 109 -12.05 10.44 5.84
C GLU A 109 -10.62 9.86 5.82
N GLU A 110 -9.93 9.87 6.96
CA GLU A 110 -8.49 9.62 7.00
C GLU A 110 -8.07 8.23 6.50
N HIS A 111 -8.79 7.16 6.85
CA HIS A 111 -8.47 5.82 6.35
C HIS A 111 -8.77 5.69 4.86
N PHE A 112 -9.95 6.11 4.41
CA PHE A 112 -10.35 6.03 3.01
C PHE A 112 -9.45 6.92 2.13
N GLY A 113 -9.13 8.13 2.60
CA GLY A 113 -8.26 9.07 1.91
C GLY A 113 -6.81 8.59 1.83
N LEU A 114 -6.19 8.22 2.96
CA LEU A 114 -4.78 7.84 3.01
C LEU A 114 -4.55 6.39 2.55
N ASN A 115 -5.29 5.43 3.11
CA ASN A 115 -5.05 4.01 2.84
C ASN A 115 -5.57 3.58 1.48
N TYR A 116 -6.55 4.28 0.89
CA TYR A 116 -7.16 3.87 -0.36
C TYR A 116 -6.97 4.90 -1.47
N LEU A 117 -7.59 6.09 -1.38
CA LEU A 117 -7.56 7.08 -2.47
C LEU A 117 -6.13 7.55 -2.79
N GLY A 118 -5.26 7.68 -1.79
CA GLY A 118 -3.86 8.03 -1.99
C GLY A 118 -3.11 7.02 -2.84
N HIS A 119 -3.28 5.71 -2.57
CA HIS A 119 -2.68 4.63 -3.37
C HIS A 119 -3.35 4.48 -4.75
N PHE A 120 -4.66 4.70 -4.82
CA PHE A 120 -5.39 4.74 -6.09
C PHE A 120 -4.82 5.81 -7.03
N LEU A 121 -4.67 7.05 -6.54
CA LEU A 121 -4.10 8.15 -7.31
C LEU A 121 -2.64 7.86 -7.68
N LEU A 122 -1.82 7.45 -6.71
CA LEU A 122 -0.39 7.16 -6.93
C LEU A 122 -0.19 6.11 -8.02
N THR A 123 -0.95 5.00 -7.95
CA THR A 123 -0.83 3.89 -8.90
C THR A 123 -1.24 4.34 -10.31
N ASN A 124 -2.38 5.01 -10.45
CA ASN A 124 -2.85 5.49 -11.74
C ASN A 124 -1.88 6.49 -12.39
N LEU A 125 -1.28 7.39 -11.60
CA LEU A 125 -0.32 8.37 -12.10
C LEU A 125 1.05 7.78 -12.48
N LEU A 126 1.40 6.58 -11.98
CA LEU A 126 2.65 5.86 -12.31
C LEU A 126 2.45 4.73 -13.33
N LEU A 127 1.22 4.51 -13.80
CA LEU A 127 0.86 3.35 -14.59
C LEU A 127 1.55 3.33 -15.96
N ASP A 128 1.73 4.49 -16.58
CA ASP A 128 2.52 4.66 -17.82
C ASP A 128 3.98 4.25 -17.60
N THR A 129 4.61 4.70 -16.51
CA THR A 129 6.01 4.32 -16.22
C THR A 129 6.15 2.83 -15.90
N LEU A 130 5.16 2.21 -15.23
CA LEU A 130 5.11 0.76 -15.02
C LEU A 130 4.98 0.02 -16.36
N ARG A 131 4.09 0.47 -17.26
CA ARG A 131 3.89 -0.11 -18.59
C ARG A 131 5.15 -0.03 -19.45
N GLU A 132 5.83 1.10 -19.46
CA GLU A 132 7.11 1.28 -20.17
C GLU A 132 8.23 0.40 -19.63
N SER A 133 8.15 0.00 -18.35
CA SER A 133 9.16 -0.83 -17.69
C SER A 133 8.91 -2.33 -17.83
N GLY A 134 7.66 -2.73 -18.03
CA GLY A 134 7.27 -4.11 -18.25
C GLY A 134 7.58 -4.57 -19.67
N SER A 135 8.05 -5.81 -19.83
CA SER A 135 8.29 -6.44 -21.12
C SER A 135 7.93 -7.93 -21.08
N PRO A 136 7.80 -8.63 -22.22
CA PRO A 136 7.57 -10.07 -22.23
C PRO A 136 8.59 -10.82 -21.37
N GLY A 137 8.12 -11.60 -20.41
CA GLY A 137 8.96 -12.34 -19.44
C GLY A 137 9.53 -11.52 -18.28
N HIS A 138 9.27 -10.21 -18.24
CA HIS A 138 9.70 -9.29 -17.17
C HIS A 138 8.60 -8.26 -16.89
N SER A 139 7.54 -8.70 -16.21
CA SER A 139 6.38 -7.89 -15.90
C SER A 139 6.69 -6.90 -14.78
N ALA A 140 6.24 -5.66 -14.94
CA ALA A 140 6.20 -4.74 -13.82
C ALA A 140 5.06 -5.14 -12.85
N ARG A 141 5.20 -4.84 -11.56
CA ARG A 141 4.30 -5.36 -10.52
C ARG A 141 3.78 -4.27 -9.60
N VAL A 142 2.47 -4.25 -9.41
CA VAL A 142 1.80 -3.49 -8.35
C VAL A 142 1.44 -4.46 -7.24
N VAL A 143 1.98 -4.23 -6.04
CA VAL A 143 1.71 -5.03 -4.84
C VAL A 143 0.97 -4.16 -3.84
N THR A 144 -0.28 -4.50 -3.55
CA THR A 144 -1.15 -3.75 -2.65
C THR A 144 -1.29 -4.46 -1.31
N VAL A 145 -0.89 -3.80 -0.21
CA VAL A 145 -0.97 -4.36 1.14
C VAL A 145 -2.35 -4.10 1.76
N SER A 146 -3.18 -5.14 1.79
CA SER A 146 -4.48 -5.11 2.47
C SER A 146 -4.36 -5.56 3.93
N SER A 147 -5.36 -6.25 4.47
CA SER A 147 -5.39 -6.86 5.80
C SER A 147 -6.58 -7.82 5.92
N ALA A 148 -6.50 -8.80 6.82
CA ALA A 148 -7.61 -9.68 7.18
C ALA A 148 -8.89 -8.92 7.62
N THR A 149 -8.80 -7.65 8.03
CA THR A 149 -9.98 -6.83 8.34
C THR A 149 -10.91 -6.64 7.13
N HIS A 150 -10.44 -6.84 5.90
CA HIS A 150 -11.31 -6.79 4.73
C HIS A 150 -12.37 -7.92 4.74
N TYR A 151 -12.15 -9.03 5.44
CA TYR A 151 -13.12 -10.14 5.53
C TYR A 151 -14.37 -9.81 6.35
N VAL A 152 -14.31 -8.79 7.20
CA VAL A 152 -15.43 -8.33 8.05
C VAL A 152 -15.90 -6.92 7.67
N ALA A 153 -15.42 -6.41 6.53
CA ALA A 153 -15.74 -5.09 6.04
C ALA A 153 -17.06 -5.09 5.27
N GLU A 154 -17.76 -3.96 5.34
CA GLU A 154 -18.83 -3.60 4.42
C GLU A 154 -18.38 -2.35 3.66
N LEU A 155 -18.67 -2.31 2.35
CA LEU A 155 -18.43 -1.12 1.53
C LEU A 155 -19.73 -0.35 1.39
N ASN A 156 -19.84 0.78 2.07
CA ASN A 156 -20.99 1.67 1.92
C ASN A 156 -20.76 2.64 0.76
N MET A 157 -21.29 2.31 -0.42
CA MET A 157 -21.15 3.14 -1.62
C MET A 157 -21.87 4.49 -1.55
N ASP A 158 -22.83 4.63 -0.62
CA ASP A 158 -23.56 5.86 -0.35
C ASP A 158 -22.83 6.75 0.68
N ASP A 159 -21.96 6.17 1.51
CA ASP A 159 -21.17 6.89 2.53
C ASP A 159 -19.73 6.35 2.65
N LEU A 160 -18.96 6.51 1.57
CA LEU A 160 -17.52 6.16 1.55
C LEU A 160 -16.70 6.95 2.57
N GLN A 161 -17.22 8.08 3.06
CA GLN A 161 -16.56 8.99 4.00
C GLN A 161 -16.90 8.67 5.47
N SER A 162 -17.71 7.64 5.74
CA SER A 162 -18.15 7.28 7.10
C SER A 162 -18.67 8.49 7.89
N SER A 163 -19.48 9.32 7.22
CA SER A 163 -19.98 10.59 7.72
C SER A 163 -21.19 10.44 8.63
N ALA A 164 -22.00 9.39 8.47
CA ALA A 164 -23.22 9.18 9.23
C ALA A 164 -22.96 8.70 10.67
N CYS A 165 -22.12 7.67 10.84
CA CYS A 165 -21.73 7.13 12.14
C CYS A 165 -20.30 6.56 12.05
N TYR A 166 -19.37 7.19 12.74
CA TYR A 166 -17.96 6.81 12.63
C TYR A 166 -17.60 5.66 13.57
N SER A 167 -17.12 4.57 13.00
CA SER A 167 -16.40 3.51 13.70
C SER A 167 -15.01 3.38 13.10
N ALA A 168 -13.98 3.62 13.90
CA ALA A 168 -12.59 3.54 13.44
C ALA A 168 -12.23 2.16 12.87
N HIS A 169 -12.84 1.10 13.43
CA HIS A 169 -12.69 -0.25 12.92
C HIS A 169 -13.39 -0.43 11.56
N ALA A 170 -14.64 0.04 11.43
CA ALA A 170 -15.39 -0.07 10.19
C ALA A 170 -14.76 0.75 9.05
N ALA A 171 -14.34 1.99 9.33
CA ALA A 171 -13.67 2.85 8.36
C ALA A 171 -12.34 2.23 7.87
N TYR A 172 -11.54 1.70 8.80
CA TYR A 172 -10.31 0.97 8.44
C TYR A 172 -10.62 -0.26 7.59
N ALA A 173 -11.56 -1.11 8.01
CA ALA A 173 -11.97 -2.31 7.30
C ALA A 173 -12.48 -1.99 5.88
N GLN A 174 -13.30 -0.94 5.73
CA GLN A 174 -13.78 -0.41 4.46
C GLN A 174 -12.61 0.01 3.56
N SER A 175 -11.62 0.72 4.09
CA SER A 175 -10.43 1.12 3.31
C SER A 175 -9.64 -0.08 2.79
N LYS A 176 -9.53 -1.16 3.59
CA LYS A 176 -8.82 -2.39 3.22
C LYS A 176 -9.61 -3.22 2.20
N LEU A 177 -10.93 -3.25 2.29
CA LEU A 177 -11.81 -3.85 1.27
C LEU A 177 -11.72 -3.10 -0.06
N ALA A 178 -11.72 -1.77 -0.02
CA ALA A 178 -11.59 -0.92 -1.20
C ALA A 178 -10.27 -1.18 -1.97
N LEU A 179 -9.16 -1.41 -1.26
CA LEU A 179 -7.88 -1.80 -1.87
C LEU A 179 -7.97 -3.14 -2.63
N VAL A 180 -8.70 -4.12 -2.12
CA VAL A 180 -8.88 -5.42 -2.81
C VAL A 180 -9.68 -5.24 -4.10
N LEU A 181 -10.83 -4.57 -4.00
CA LEU A 181 -11.69 -4.25 -5.15
C LEU A 181 -10.93 -3.48 -6.24
N PHE A 182 -10.18 -2.45 -5.84
CA PHE A 182 -9.33 -1.67 -6.76
C PHE A 182 -8.29 -2.53 -7.46
N THR A 183 -7.58 -3.39 -6.72
CA THR A 183 -6.50 -4.20 -7.29
C THR A 183 -7.03 -5.22 -8.30
N TYR A 184 -8.18 -5.83 -8.02
CA TYR A 184 -8.84 -6.74 -8.96
C TYR A 184 -9.33 -6.01 -10.21
N HIS A 185 -9.90 -4.81 -10.05
CA HIS A 185 -10.32 -4.01 -11.19
C HIS A 185 -9.13 -3.57 -12.05
N LEU A 186 -8.06 -3.09 -11.42
CA LEU A 186 -6.82 -2.70 -12.09
C LEU A 186 -6.25 -3.88 -12.88
N GLN A 187 -6.19 -5.08 -12.28
CA GLN A 187 -5.72 -6.25 -13.01
C GLN A 187 -6.58 -6.56 -14.23
N TRP A 188 -7.91 -6.46 -14.10
CA TRP A 188 -8.81 -6.70 -15.23
C TRP A 188 -8.55 -5.73 -16.38
N LEU A 189 -8.35 -4.44 -16.10
CA LEU A 189 -7.98 -3.43 -17.10
C LEU A 189 -6.64 -3.74 -17.76
N LEU A 190 -5.62 -4.07 -16.96
CA LEU A 190 -4.28 -4.40 -17.46
C LEU A 190 -4.28 -5.64 -18.36
N ALA A 191 -5.07 -6.65 -17.99
CA ALA A 191 -5.22 -7.86 -18.81
C ALA A 191 -5.96 -7.57 -20.12
N ALA A 192 -7.01 -6.74 -20.10
CA ALA A 192 -7.78 -6.36 -21.29
C ALA A 192 -6.92 -5.58 -22.30
N GLU A 193 -5.95 -4.81 -21.84
CA GLU A 193 -4.98 -4.08 -22.67
C GLU A 193 -3.79 -4.93 -23.15
N GLY A 194 -3.65 -6.17 -22.67
CA GLY A 194 -2.45 -6.99 -22.94
C GLY A 194 -1.19 -6.43 -22.29
N SER A 195 -1.33 -5.69 -21.18
CA SER A 195 -0.22 -5.01 -20.50
C SER A 195 0.74 -6.01 -19.83
N HIS A 196 2.04 -5.69 -19.85
CA HIS A 196 3.07 -6.40 -19.06
C HIS A 196 3.17 -5.86 -17.62
N VAL A 197 2.04 -5.45 -17.05
CA VAL A 197 1.93 -5.03 -15.65
C VAL A 197 0.94 -5.96 -14.95
N THR A 198 1.31 -6.47 -13.78
CA THR A 198 0.42 -7.28 -12.94
C THR A 198 0.11 -6.56 -11.64
N ALA A 199 -1.10 -6.76 -11.12
CA ALA A 199 -1.55 -6.18 -9.86
C ALA A 199 -2.04 -7.28 -8.91
N ASN A 200 -1.44 -7.38 -7.74
CA ASN A 200 -1.73 -8.40 -6.74
C ASN A 200 -1.93 -7.80 -5.35
N VAL A 201 -2.76 -8.44 -4.54
CA VAL A 201 -3.01 -8.07 -3.14
C VAL A 201 -2.21 -9.00 -2.23
N VAL A 202 -1.65 -8.43 -1.18
CA VAL A 202 -1.00 -9.19 -0.11
C VAL A 202 -1.64 -8.87 1.24
N ASP A 203 -1.78 -9.91 2.04
CA ASP A 203 -2.10 -9.82 3.46
C ASP A 203 -0.86 -10.19 4.25
N PRO A 204 -0.27 -9.24 5.02
CA PRO A 204 0.92 -9.56 5.81
C PRO A 204 0.61 -10.50 6.97
N GLY A 205 -0.68 -10.73 7.28
CA GLY A 205 -1.15 -11.42 8.47
C GLY A 205 -1.22 -10.48 9.68
N VAL A 206 -1.44 -11.06 10.85
CA VAL A 206 -1.43 -10.30 12.10
C VAL A 206 0.02 -9.97 12.44
N VAL A 207 0.46 -8.75 12.17
CA VAL A 207 1.84 -8.27 12.42
C VAL A 207 1.86 -7.36 13.63
N HIS A 208 2.88 -7.52 14.48
CA HIS A 208 3.18 -6.57 15.54
C HIS A 208 3.58 -5.23 14.92
N THR A 209 2.63 -4.31 14.85
CA THR A 209 2.88 -2.96 14.35
C THR A 209 2.64 -1.96 15.48
N ASP A 210 3.38 -0.84 15.47
CA ASP A 210 3.18 0.31 16.36
C ASP A 210 1.81 1.01 16.18
N LEU A 211 0.87 0.37 15.48
CA LEU A 211 -0.45 0.85 15.05
C LEU A 211 -1.52 0.78 16.15
N TYR A 212 -1.22 0.26 17.35
CA TYR A 212 -2.17 0.08 18.48
C TYR A 212 -2.16 1.22 19.51
N GLN A 213 -1.80 2.44 19.12
CA GLN A 213 -1.64 3.54 20.07
C GLN A 213 -2.98 4.10 20.61
N HIS A 214 -4.11 3.72 20.00
CA HIS A 214 -5.45 4.26 20.32
C HIS A 214 -6.49 3.23 20.80
N VAL A 215 -6.10 1.98 21.09
CA VAL A 215 -7.00 0.97 21.66
C VAL A 215 -7.19 1.15 23.18
N PHE A 216 -8.39 0.84 23.66
CA PHE A 216 -8.81 0.93 25.06
C PHE A 216 -7.82 0.22 26.02
N TRP A 217 -7.64 0.74 27.23
CA TRP A 217 -6.61 0.27 28.16
C TRP A 217 -6.78 -1.22 28.55
N GLY A 218 -8.02 -1.73 28.62
CA GLY A 218 -8.30 -3.15 28.87
C GLY A 218 -7.92 -4.07 27.70
N THR A 219 -8.13 -3.64 26.46
CA THR A 219 -7.69 -4.37 25.27
C THR A 219 -6.17 -4.39 25.13
N ARG A 220 -5.46 -3.37 25.64
CA ARG A 220 -4.00 -3.37 25.74
C ARG A 220 -3.45 -4.49 26.61
N LEU A 221 -4.11 -4.80 27.73
CA LEU A 221 -3.65 -5.84 28.65
C LEU A 221 -3.84 -7.25 28.05
N VAL A 222 -5.01 -7.49 27.44
CA VAL A 222 -5.31 -8.75 26.76
C VAL A 222 -4.43 -8.93 25.53
N MET A 223 -4.25 -7.89 24.71
CA MET A 223 -3.34 -7.95 23.57
C MET A 223 -1.88 -8.12 23.99
N LYS A 224 -1.44 -7.55 25.12
CA LYS A 224 -0.08 -7.75 25.64
C LYS A 224 0.16 -9.19 26.14
N LEU A 225 -0.86 -9.86 26.67
CA LEU A 225 -0.75 -11.26 27.11
C LEU A 225 -0.69 -12.26 25.95
N PHE A 226 -1.38 -11.98 24.84
CA PHE A 226 -1.43 -12.85 23.65
C PHE A 226 -0.59 -12.34 22.48
N SER A 227 0.20 -11.29 22.72
CA SER A 227 0.96 -10.55 21.71
C SER A 227 2.09 -11.39 21.10
N TRP A 228 2.75 -12.22 21.89
CA TRP A 228 3.80 -13.11 21.38
C TRP A 228 3.24 -14.33 20.61
N LEU A 229 1.99 -14.76 20.90
CA LEU A 229 1.40 -15.95 20.28
C LEU A 229 0.68 -15.68 18.95
N LEU A 230 0.22 -14.44 18.72
CA LEU A 230 -0.65 -14.08 17.59
C LEU A 230 0.01 -13.17 16.55
N PHE A 231 1.13 -12.54 16.87
CA PHE A 231 1.67 -11.46 16.05
C PHE A 231 3.03 -11.84 15.45
N LYS A 232 3.08 -11.83 14.12
CA LYS A 232 4.31 -11.91 13.34
C LYS A 232 5.22 -10.73 13.66
N THR A 233 6.52 -10.98 13.59
CA THR A 233 7.52 -9.91 13.55
C THR A 233 7.32 -9.04 12.31
N PRO A 234 7.73 -7.75 12.34
CA PRO A 234 7.75 -6.90 11.15
C PRO A 234 8.45 -7.53 9.93
N ASP A 235 9.49 -8.34 10.15
CA ASP A 235 10.24 -9.06 9.12
C ASP A 235 9.38 -10.16 8.47
N GLU A 236 8.71 -10.97 9.29
CA GLU A 236 7.74 -11.98 8.83
C GLU A 236 6.51 -11.36 8.15
N GLY A 237 6.14 -10.14 8.55
CA GLY A 237 5.07 -9.36 7.92
C GLY A 237 5.43 -8.81 6.54
N ALA A 238 6.71 -8.52 6.31
CA ALA A 238 7.20 -8.02 5.02
C ALA A 238 7.33 -9.15 3.98
N TRP A 239 7.51 -10.39 4.44
CA TRP A 239 7.87 -11.53 3.58
C TRP A 239 6.89 -11.77 2.43
N THR A 240 5.57 -11.77 2.69
CA THR A 240 4.57 -11.96 1.63
C THR A 240 4.59 -10.83 0.59
N SER A 241 4.90 -9.60 1.00
CA SER A 241 5.03 -8.45 0.08
C SER A 241 6.27 -8.58 -0.79
N ILE A 242 7.39 -9.02 -0.21
CA ILE A 242 8.64 -9.29 -0.94
C ILE A 242 8.41 -10.42 -1.94
N TYR A 243 7.83 -11.53 -1.48
CA TYR A 243 7.47 -12.68 -2.31
C TYR A 243 6.65 -12.23 -3.53
N ALA A 244 5.58 -11.46 -3.31
CA ALA A 244 4.76 -10.92 -4.40
C ALA A 244 5.55 -10.03 -5.37
N ALA A 245 6.47 -9.23 -4.85
CA ALA A 245 7.28 -8.29 -5.62
C ALA A 245 8.35 -8.97 -6.48
N VAL A 246 8.91 -10.11 -6.07
CA VAL A 246 10.14 -10.63 -6.72
C VAL A 246 10.06 -12.09 -7.18
N THR A 247 9.09 -12.88 -6.73
CA THR A 247 9.08 -14.31 -7.07
C THR A 247 8.85 -14.55 -8.58
N PRO A 248 9.62 -15.44 -9.24
CA PRO A 248 9.34 -15.86 -10.61
C PRO A 248 7.98 -16.55 -10.77
N GLU A 249 7.42 -17.15 -9.71
CA GLU A 249 6.13 -17.86 -9.78
C GLU A 249 4.94 -16.93 -10.10
N LEU A 250 5.09 -15.62 -9.88
CA LEU A 250 4.07 -14.62 -10.19
C LEU A 250 4.36 -13.84 -11.47
N GLU A 251 5.32 -14.29 -12.27
CA GLU A 251 5.64 -13.66 -13.55
C GLU A 251 4.45 -13.75 -14.52
N GLY A 252 3.94 -12.61 -14.98
CA GLY A 252 2.72 -12.53 -15.78
C GLY A 252 1.42 -12.91 -15.03
N VAL A 253 1.48 -13.22 -13.73
CA VAL A 253 0.32 -13.62 -12.93
C VAL A 253 -0.17 -12.45 -12.08
N GLY A 254 -1.40 -11.99 -12.36
CA GLY A 254 -2.05 -10.92 -11.62
C GLY A 254 -3.42 -11.31 -11.06
N GLY A 255 -4.01 -10.43 -10.25
CA GLY A 255 -5.36 -10.61 -9.68
C GLY A 255 -5.40 -11.61 -8.53
N ARG A 256 -4.26 -11.87 -7.89
CA ARG A 256 -4.16 -12.80 -6.76
C ARG A 256 -4.28 -12.07 -5.43
N TYR A 257 -4.81 -12.79 -4.44
CA TYR A 257 -4.73 -12.39 -3.03
C TYR A 257 -3.83 -13.40 -2.34
N LEU A 258 -2.73 -12.92 -1.75
CA LEU A 258 -1.69 -13.75 -1.16
C LEU A 258 -1.67 -13.59 0.34
N TYR A 259 -1.61 -14.70 1.05
CA TYR A 259 -1.43 -14.77 2.50
C TYR A 259 -0.43 -15.89 2.81
N ASN A 260 0.64 -15.59 3.55
CA ASN A 260 1.74 -16.53 3.79
C ASN A 260 2.23 -17.16 2.48
N GLU A 261 2.53 -16.30 1.48
CA GLU A 261 3.09 -16.68 0.17
C GLU A 261 2.19 -17.62 -0.65
N LYS A 262 0.94 -17.83 -0.21
CA LYS A 262 -0.02 -18.70 -0.86
C LYS A 262 -1.22 -17.92 -1.35
N GLU A 263 -1.65 -18.27 -2.56
CA GLU A 263 -2.94 -17.81 -3.08
C GLU A 263 -4.06 -18.24 -2.14
N THR A 264 -4.86 -17.26 -1.71
CA THR A 264 -6.00 -17.44 -0.81
C THR A 264 -7.19 -16.64 -1.38
N LYS A 265 -8.42 -17.07 -1.08
CA LYS A 265 -9.61 -16.32 -1.49
C LYS A 265 -9.82 -15.10 -0.61
N SER A 266 -10.07 -13.94 -1.22
CA SER A 266 -10.52 -12.75 -0.49
C SER A 266 -12.03 -12.82 -0.21
N LEU A 267 -12.57 -11.84 0.51
CA LEU A 267 -14.01 -11.75 0.82
C LEU A 267 -14.85 -11.84 -0.46
N HIS A 268 -15.88 -12.70 -0.52
CA HIS A 268 -16.64 -12.99 -1.73
C HIS A 268 -17.13 -11.75 -2.53
N VAL A 269 -17.52 -10.68 -1.83
CA VAL A 269 -18.00 -9.44 -2.48
C VAL A 269 -16.93 -8.76 -3.34
N THR A 270 -15.64 -9.00 -3.08
CA THR A 270 -14.53 -8.41 -3.85
C THR A 270 -14.51 -8.88 -5.29
N TYR A 271 -15.10 -10.03 -5.61
CA TYR A 271 -15.18 -10.56 -6.98
C TYR A 271 -16.34 -9.97 -7.79
N ASN A 272 -17.17 -9.09 -7.20
CA ASN A 272 -18.25 -8.42 -7.91
C ASN A 272 -17.70 -7.30 -8.82
N GLN A 273 -17.61 -7.58 -10.11
CA GLN A 273 -17.09 -6.65 -11.13
C GLN A 273 -17.87 -5.32 -11.20
N LYS A 274 -19.19 -5.35 -10.99
CA LYS A 274 -20.00 -4.13 -10.99
C LYS A 274 -19.63 -3.23 -9.81
N LEU A 275 -19.43 -3.81 -8.63
CA LEU A 275 -19.00 -3.06 -7.45
C LEU A 275 -17.59 -2.49 -7.63
N GLN A 276 -16.68 -3.27 -8.22
CA GLN A 276 -15.33 -2.83 -8.58
C GLN A 276 -15.37 -1.60 -9.50
N GLN A 277 -16.14 -1.65 -10.59
CA GLN A 277 -16.32 -0.56 -11.55
C GLN A 277 -16.94 0.69 -10.89
N GLN A 278 -17.99 0.51 -10.09
CA GLN A 278 -18.63 1.64 -9.41
C GLN A 278 -17.68 2.34 -8.42
N LEU A 279 -16.90 1.56 -7.67
CA LEU A 279 -15.89 2.10 -6.77
C LEU A 279 -14.78 2.81 -7.56
N TRP A 280 -14.30 2.21 -8.65
CA TRP A 280 -13.30 2.81 -9.53
C TRP A 280 -13.75 4.17 -10.07
N SER A 281 -14.95 4.24 -10.63
CA SER A 281 -15.48 5.48 -11.22
C SER A 281 -15.63 6.59 -10.17
N LYS A 282 -16.20 6.28 -8.99
CA LYS A 282 -16.24 7.24 -7.87
C LYS A 282 -14.84 7.67 -7.43
N SER A 283 -13.86 6.78 -7.45
CA SER A 283 -12.47 7.10 -7.11
C SER A 283 -11.80 7.99 -8.16
N CYS A 284 -12.08 7.80 -9.45
CA CYS A 284 -11.67 8.72 -10.51
C CYS A 284 -12.23 10.13 -10.26
N ASP A 285 -13.53 10.25 -9.98
CA ASP A 285 -14.17 11.53 -9.66
C ASP A 285 -13.53 12.21 -8.44
N MET A 286 -13.34 11.47 -7.35
CA MET A 286 -12.76 11.99 -6.10
C MET A 286 -11.31 12.42 -6.25
N THR A 287 -10.53 11.76 -7.12
CA THR A 287 -9.09 12.02 -7.26
C THR A 287 -8.73 12.89 -8.46
N GLY A 288 -9.68 13.12 -9.38
CA GLY A 288 -9.44 13.83 -10.64
C GLY A 288 -8.51 13.07 -11.57
N VAL A 289 -8.63 11.75 -11.63
CA VAL A 289 -7.96 10.88 -12.61
C VAL A 289 -8.98 10.57 -13.71
N LEU A 290 -8.52 10.48 -14.96
CA LEU A 290 -9.39 10.08 -16.08
C LEU A 290 -9.91 8.65 -15.86
N ASP A 291 -11.22 8.48 -15.92
CA ASP A 291 -11.82 7.14 -15.94
C ASP A 291 -11.67 6.53 -17.34
N VAL A 292 -10.86 5.47 -17.43
CA VAL A 292 -10.59 4.75 -18.70
C VAL A 292 -11.60 3.65 -19.00
N THR A 293 -12.63 3.50 -18.15
CA THR A 293 -13.65 2.45 -18.26
C THR A 293 -14.96 2.92 -18.90
N LEU A 294 -15.09 4.23 -19.11
CA LEU A 294 -16.25 4.91 -19.70
C LEU A 294 -16.08 5.17 -21.20
#